data_AF-A0A3Q8X5X0-F1
#
_entry.id   AF-A0A3Q8X5X0-F1
#
_cell.length_a   1.000
_cell.length_b   1.000
_cell.length_c   1.000
_cell.angle_alpha   90.00
_cell.angle_beta   90.00
_cell.angle_gamma   90.00
#
_symmetry.space_group_name_H-M   'P 1'
#
loop_
_entity.id
_entity.type
_entity.pdbx_description
1 polymer ?
#
loop_
_entity_poly.entity_id
_entity_poly.type
_entity_poly.pdbx_seq_one_letter_code
_entity_poly.pdbx_strand_id
1 'polypeptide(L)'
;MRKKLIALIAGAALLTSAAPLSALASAAQVSLVDITNKHGGESITIAGTSTYSDVVVKIIAPDGTVLYLDDLVVTNGRYAKEITLLSSAALGTYTVVAGQGTDVVMDQFKVIAYSGGGGGGGGVGGGTSGGVSGGTGDTGSTGQPGSAITSIPSVINQGQAEVLVPPATKVDGNTVTVTIADKDLTDALAGAGTGAGQSPVAIVISTPTTKGQQAEFVLSASQLQALQVANEATTIVVSTQVASLALPVSVLDQLPAGASLRIVVKEAGDSSSAFTNTDAGATVIGTPVSFEVFVVTDSGYAPFAVQGQNFIKRSFIVSGDLNPSSAGVLYLENGKVQPVPAAFTHNSDGTNTVVVNRPGFSVYAAASHKVAFTDIGISYAHDQIEKLANKFLLNGTSATSYSPKKHVTRAEFAAMLVRTLGLAQSGKAPFRDVLPAAWYANDVAAVQEAGLVNGYEDGSFHPNADISRQELAVILSKVLKLLDVTSAQGPKHVTYGDAPSFAGFAKESIQTVTDSGLMNGQVIAGQQKFDPTGATTREAAAMVLYSLLQKAHLIN
;
A
#
# COMPACT_ATOMS: atom_id res chain seq x y z
N MET A 1 71.47 41.90 -5.14
CA MET A 1 72.13 40.70 -4.54
C MET A 1 71.02 39.85 -3.92
N ARG A 2 70.75 38.58 -4.23
CA ARG A 2 71.39 37.51 -5.01
C ARG A 2 70.29 36.61 -5.64
N LYS A 3 70.47 36.32 -6.94
CA LYS A 3 70.34 35.03 -7.69
C LYS A 3 69.07 34.17 -7.49
N LYS A 4 68.16 34.03 -8.47
CA LYS A 4 68.17 33.28 -9.76
C LYS A 4 68.35 31.75 -9.65
N LEU A 5 67.29 31.01 -10.03
CA LEU A 5 67.16 29.79 -10.87
C LEU A 5 65.64 29.67 -11.17
N ILE A 6 65.04 29.71 -12.38
CA ILE A 6 65.27 29.08 -13.71
C ILE A 6 65.36 27.55 -13.54
N ALA A 7 64.48 26.67 -14.07
CA ALA A 7 63.77 26.58 -15.36
C ALA A 7 62.47 25.72 -15.16
N LEU A 8 61.53 25.47 -16.10
CA LEU A 8 61.64 25.17 -17.54
C LEU A 8 60.21 25.10 -18.18
N ILE A 9 59.99 25.84 -19.29
CA ILE A 9 59.31 25.48 -20.59
C ILE A 9 57.92 24.80 -20.54
N ALA A 10 56.86 25.12 -21.30
CA ALA A 10 56.59 25.77 -22.59
C ALA A 10 55.19 26.43 -22.50
N GLY A 11 54.75 27.41 -23.29
CA GLY A 11 55.17 27.84 -24.62
C GLY A 11 53.95 27.83 -25.57
N ALA A 12 53.63 29.04 -26.07
CA ALA A 12 52.88 29.36 -27.28
C ALA A 12 51.33 29.40 -27.24
N ALA A 13 50.87 30.63 -27.44
CA ALA A 13 49.56 31.00 -27.95
C ALA A 13 49.24 30.31 -29.28
N LEU A 14 47.97 29.96 -29.49
CA LEU A 14 47.43 29.59 -30.78
C LEU A 14 46.15 30.38 -31.07
N LEU A 15 46.08 30.84 -32.31
CA LEU A 15 45.00 31.56 -32.98
C LEU A 15 43.60 31.04 -32.61
N THR A 16 42.71 31.92 -32.16
CA THR A 16 41.27 31.65 -32.20
C THR A 16 40.75 31.93 -33.60
N SER A 17 40.96 30.98 -34.53
CA SER A 17 40.16 30.93 -35.75
C SER A 17 38.71 30.64 -35.34
N ALA A 18 37.79 31.53 -35.71
CA ALA A 18 36.37 31.27 -35.64
C ALA A 18 36.05 30.08 -36.57
N ALA A 19 35.97 28.88 -35.99
CA ALA A 19 35.29 27.77 -36.63
C ALA A 19 33.78 28.06 -36.56
N PRO A 20 33.00 27.74 -37.61
CA PRO A 20 31.56 27.78 -37.50
C PRO A 20 31.16 26.87 -36.34
N LEU A 21 30.24 27.34 -35.50
CA LEU A 21 29.54 26.51 -34.52
C LEU A 21 28.81 25.42 -35.33
N SER A 22 29.48 24.30 -35.56
CA SER A 22 28.80 23.06 -35.89
C SER A 22 27.95 22.74 -34.69
N ALA A 23 26.63 22.87 -34.82
CA ALA A 23 25.70 22.28 -33.88
C ALA A 23 26.08 20.80 -33.74
N LEU A 24 26.72 20.45 -32.64
CA LEU A 24 26.83 19.07 -32.20
C LEU A 24 25.40 18.66 -31.88
N ALA A 25 24.72 18.07 -32.88
CA ALA A 25 23.52 17.30 -32.63
C ALA A 25 23.90 16.27 -31.56
N SER A 26 23.38 16.43 -30.35
CA SER A 26 23.46 15.40 -29.32
C SER A 26 22.98 14.11 -29.96
N ALA A 27 23.83 13.08 -30.02
CA ALA A 27 23.39 11.76 -30.43
C ALA A 27 22.21 11.36 -29.53
N ALA A 28 21.12 10.88 -30.14
CA ALA A 28 19.93 10.49 -29.39
C ALA A 28 20.34 9.46 -28.31
N GLN A 29 19.99 9.73 -27.06
CA GLN A 29 20.38 8.88 -25.91
C GLN A 29 19.64 7.53 -25.90
N VAL A 30 18.58 7.42 -26.68
CA VAL A 30 17.78 6.23 -26.93
C VAL A 30 17.41 6.20 -28.43
N SER A 31 17.50 5.04 -29.06
CA SER A 31 17.03 4.79 -30.43
C SER A 31 16.15 3.56 -30.47
N LEU A 32 15.17 3.55 -31.36
CA LEU A 32 14.26 2.43 -31.57
C LEU A 32 14.42 1.96 -33.02
N VAL A 33 14.53 0.65 -33.23
CA VAL A 33 14.54 0.04 -34.56
C VAL A 33 13.13 0.04 -35.11
N ASP A 34 12.96 0.48 -36.36
CA ASP A 34 11.67 0.54 -37.04
C ASP A 34 10.93 -0.81 -37.00
N ILE A 35 9.65 -0.74 -36.66
CA ILE A 35 8.77 -1.90 -36.53
C ILE A 35 7.84 -1.97 -37.73
N THR A 36 7.93 -3.07 -38.47
CA THR A 36 7.05 -3.32 -39.62
C THR A 36 5.63 -3.70 -39.20
N ASN A 37 4.67 -3.50 -40.10
CA ASN A 37 3.28 -3.91 -39.89
C ASN A 37 3.17 -5.43 -39.63
N LYS A 38 2.13 -5.82 -38.89
CA LYS A 38 1.94 -7.17 -38.37
C LYS A 38 0.52 -7.68 -38.56
N HIS A 39 0.35 -8.98 -38.42
CA HIS A 39 -0.94 -9.61 -38.23
C HIS A 39 -1.15 -10.01 -36.75
N GLY A 40 -2.40 -10.17 -36.33
CA GLY A 40 -2.70 -10.73 -35.01
C GLY A 40 -2.11 -12.14 -34.89
N GLY A 41 -1.42 -12.43 -33.78
CA GLY A 41 -0.73 -13.70 -33.55
C GLY A 41 0.76 -13.68 -33.89
N GLU A 42 1.26 -12.63 -34.57
CA GLU A 42 2.67 -12.52 -34.93
C GLU A 42 3.52 -11.92 -33.80
N SER A 43 4.78 -12.34 -33.75
CA SER A 43 5.78 -11.72 -32.88
C SER A 43 6.27 -10.38 -33.44
N ILE A 44 6.43 -9.43 -32.52
CA ILE A 44 7.12 -8.17 -32.70
C ILE A 44 8.38 -8.17 -31.85
N THR A 45 9.45 -7.59 -32.39
CA THR A 45 10.69 -7.39 -31.64
C THR A 45 10.85 -5.90 -31.43
N ILE A 46 10.77 -5.47 -30.17
CA ILE A 46 11.12 -4.11 -29.77
C ILE A 46 12.61 -4.11 -29.47
N ALA A 47 13.41 -3.44 -30.28
CA ALA A 47 14.86 -3.38 -30.09
C ALA A 47 15.40 -1.99 -30.39
N GLY A 48 16.54 -1.66 -29.78
CA GLY A 48 17.12 -0.33 -29.90
C GLY A 48 18.49 -0.22 -29.24
N THR A 49 19.04 0.99 -29.24
CA THR A 49 20.26 1.33 -28.49
C THR A 49 19.94 2.37 -27.42
N SER A 50 20.65 2.32 -26.30
CA SER A 50 20.54 3.36 -25.27
C SER A 50 21.85 3.55 -24.53
N THR A 51 22.05 4.75 -23.98
CA THR A 51 23.14 5.07 -23.06
C THR A 51 22.76 4.90 -21.58
N TYR A 52 21.49 4.65 -21.26
CA TYR A 52 21.02 4.34 -19.91
C TYR A 52 21.28 2.88 -19.53
N SER A 53 21.19 2.56 -18.24
CA SER A 53 21.24 1.18 -17.71
C SER A 53 20.02 0.35 -18.07
N ASP A 54 18.90 1.01 -18.31
CA ASP A 54 17.57 0.45 -18.49
C ASP A 54 16.70 1.42 -19.33
N VAL A 55 15.74 0.87 -20.05
CA VAL A 55 14.81 1.63 -20.90
C VAL A 55 13.40 1.14 -20.65
N VAL A 56 12.50 2.05 -20.31
CA VAL A 56 11.08 1.75 -20.19
C VAL A 56 10.53 1.59 -21.60
N VAL A 57 9.91 0.45 -21.87
CA VAL A 57 9.28 0.14 -23.16
C VAL A 57 7.78 -0.04 -22.96
N LYS A 58 7.00 0.63 -23.81
CA LYS A 58 5.54 0.62 -23.78
C LYS A 58 4.97 0.34 -25.17
N ILE A 59 3.98 -0.55 -25.27
CA ILE A 59 3.13 -0.69 -26.47
C ILE A 59 1.73 -0.18 -26.15
N ILE A 60 1.21 0.69 -27.01
CA ILE A 60 -0.12 1.29 -26.92
C ILE A 60 -0.94 0.82 -28.12
N ALA A 61 -2.10 0.23 -27.87
CA ALA A 61 -3.08 -0.17 -28.87
C ALA A 61 -3.84 1.03 -29.46
N PRO A 62 -4.59 0.86 -30.57
CA PRO A 62 -5.28 1.96 -31.25
C PRO A 62 -6.34 2.68 -30.39
N ASP A 63 -6.90 1.99 -29.39
CA ASP A 63 -7.86 2.52 -28.43
C ASP A 63 -7.20 3.20 -27.22
N GLY A 64 -5.86 3.30 -27.21
CA GLY A 64 -5.08 3.88 -26.11
C GLY A 64 -4.71 2.87 -25.01
N THR A 65 -5.16 1.61 -25.10
CA THR A 65 -4.83 0.57 -24.12
C THR A 65 -3.34 0.24 -24.12
N VAL A 66 -2.71 0.16 -22.95
CA VAL A 66 -1.31 -0.27 -22.82
C VAL A 66 -1.26 -1.79 -22.81
N LEU A 67 -0.73 -2.39 -23.87
CA LEU A 67 -0.65 -3.85 -24.00
C LEU A 67 0.61 -4.44 -23.39
N TYR A 68 1.64 -3.61 -23.26
CA TYR A 68 2.93 -4.01 -22.73
C TYR A 68 3.59 -2.81 -22.08
N LEU A 69 4.15 -3.03 -20.90
CA LEU A 69 5.01 -2.09 -20.19
C LEU A 69 6.06 -2.90 -19.43
N ASP A 70 7.33 -2.62 -19.67
CA ASP A 70 8.44 -3.33 -19.05
C ASP A 70 9.68 -2.44 -19.00
N ASP A 71 10.54 -2.67 -18.02
CA ASP A 71 11.81 -1.98 -17.84
C ASP A 71 12.92 -2.90 -18.38
N LEU A 72 13.41 -2.60 -19.59
CA LEU A 72 14.38 -3.46 -20.26
C LEU A 72 15.81 -3.06 -19.89
N VAL A 73 16.56 -3.98 -19.31
CA VAL A 73 17.98 -3.79 -19.02
C VAL A 73 18.77 -3.62 -20.31
N VAL A 74 19.60 -2.57 -20.38
CA VAL A 74 20.47 -2.28 -21.52
C VAL A 74 21.80 -3.00 -21.32
N THR A 75 22.12 -3.95 -22.21
CA THR A 75 23.38 -4.70 -22.17
C THR A 75 24.21 -4.35 -23.40
N ASN A 76 25.47 -3.93 -23.19
CA ASN A 76 26.37 -3.46 -24.27
C ASN A 76 25.74 -2.35 -25.14
N GLY A 77 24.98 -1.43 -24.51
CA GLY A 77 24.33 -0.31 -25.18
C GLY A 77 23.10 -0.69 -26.02
N ARG A 78 22.56 -1.91 -25.88
CA ARG A 78 21.39 -2.41 -26.62
C ARG A 78 20.34 -2.97 -25.69
N TYR A 79 19.08 -2.83 -26.08
CA TYR A 79 17.93 -3.48 -25.45
C TYR A 79 17.10 -4.19 -26.51
N ALA A 80 16.45 -5.29 -26.13
CA ALA A 80 15.53 -6.00 -27.00
C ALA A 80 14.50 -6.81 -26.20
N LYS A 81 13.27 -6.89 -26.72
CA LYS A 81 12.22 -7.80 -26.25
C LYS A 81 11.40 -8.31 -27.42
N GLU A 82 11.16 -9.61 -27.46
CA GLU A 82 10.17 -10.20 -28.36
C GLU A 82 8.82 -10.37 -27.63
N ILE A 83 7.74 -9.95 -28.29
CA ILE A 83 6.38 -9.96 -27.76
C ILE A 83 5.48 -10.52 -28.84
N THR A 84 4.64 -11.50 -28.51
CA THR A 84 3.66 -12.05 -29.44
C THR A 84 2.33 -11.31 -29.28
N LEU A 85 1.83 -10.73 -30.38
CA LEU A 85 0.51 -10.10 -30.39
C LEU A 85 -0.57 -11.17 -30.29
N LEU A 86 -1.68 -10.88 -29.63
CA LEU A 86 -2.84 -11.77 -29.62
C LEU A 86 -3.33 -12.02 -31.05
N SER A 87 -3.82 -13.23 -31.34
CA SER A 87 -4.47 -13.54 -32.61
C SER A 87 -5.72 -12.67 -32.86
N SER A 88 -6.32 -12.18 -31.77
CA SER A 88 -7.45 -11.24 -31.74
C SER A 88 -7.04 -9.76 -31.60
N ALA A 89 -5.75 -9.42 -31.75
CA ALA A 89 -5.28 -8.04 -31.63
C ALA A 89 -6.10 -7.10 -32.53
N ALA A 90 -6.59 -6.00 -31.94
CA ALA A 90 -7.41 -5.03 -32.64
C ALA A 90 -6.68 -4.51 -33.90
N LEU A 91 -7.39 -4.41 -35.01
CA LEU A 91 -6.81 -3.82 -36.22
C LEU A 91 -6.61 -2.31 -36.01
N GLY A 92 -5.47 -1.77 -36.42
CA GLY A 92 -5.19 -0.34 -36.31
C GLY A 92 -3.73 -0.01 -36.06
N THR A 93 -3.46 1.26 -35.76
CA THR A 93 -2.10 1.77 -35.49
C THR A 93 -1.75 1.61 -34.02
N TYR A 94 -0.65 0.93 -33.76
CA TYR A 94 -0.06 0.75 -32.45
C TYR A 94 1.11 1.71 -32.31
N THR A 95 1.33 2.24 -31.11
CA THR A 95 2.48 3.10 -30.82
C THR A 95 3.40 2.38 -29.84
N VAL A 96 4.68 2.27 -30.19
CA VAL A 96 5.74 1.81 -29.31
C VAL A 96 6.49 3.03 -28.81
N VAL A 97 6.66 3.12 -27.50
CA VAL A 97 7.44 4.18 -26.85
C VAL A 97 8.59 3.52 -26.11
N ALA A 98 9.81 4.03 -26.28
CA ALA A 98 10.98 3.57 -25.55
C ALA A 98 11.76 4.78 -25.01
N GLY A 99 12.09 4.79 -23.72
CA GLY A 99 12.92 5.85 -23.16
C GLY A 99 13.01 5.88 -21.64
N GLN A 100 13.58 6.97 -21.11
CA GLN A 100 13.64 7.25 -19.67
C GLN A 100 13.36 8.73 -19.42
N GLY A 101 12.52 9.05 -18.43
CA GLY A 101 12.18 10.43 -18.09
C GLY A 101 11.56 11.18 -19.27
N THR A 102 12.22 12.25 -19.73
CA THR A 102 11.79 13.05 -20.88
C THR A 102 12.40 12.59 -22.21
N ASP A 103 13.42 11.73 -22.17
CA ASP A 103 14.16 11.26 -23.34
C ASP A 103 13.50 9.99 -23.88
N VAL A 104 12.47 10.18 -24.70
CA VAL A 104 11.65 9.11 -25.29
C VAL A 104 11.69 9.16 -26.81
N VAL A 105 11.77 7.98 -27.43
CA VAL A 105 11.57 7.76 -28.86
C VAL A 105 10.27 6.98 -29.08
N MET A 106 9.56 7.31 -30.15
CA MET A 106 8.32 6.65 -30.51
C MET A 106 8.41 6.09 -31.93
N ASP A 107 7.83 4.92 -32.14
CA ASP A 107 7.58 4.35 -33.47
C ASP A 107 6.15 3.78 -33.54
N GLN A 108 5.64 3.59 -34.74
CA GLN A 108 4.30 3.09 -34.99
C GLN A 108 4.29 1.95 -35.99
N PHE A 109 3.55 0.89 -35.67
CA PHE A 109 3.26 -0.20 -36.60
C PHE A 109 1.76 -0.45 -36.67
N LYS A 110 1.28 -1.01 -37.78
CA LYS A 110 -0.14 -1.38 -37.93
C LYS A 110 -0.34 -2.87 -37.75
N VAL A 111 -1.38 -3.24 -37.02
CA VAL A 111 -1.96 -4.58 -37.09
C VAL A 111 -3.02 -4.59 -38.19
N ILE A 112 -2.82 -5.42 -39.21
CA ILE A 112 -3.67 -5.50 -40.40
C ILE A 112 -4.35 -6.87 -40.51
N ALA A 113 -5.54 -6.90 -41.12
CA ALA A 113 -6.26 -8.14 -41.37
C ALA A 113 -5.47 -9.06 -42.32
N TYR A 114 -5.56 -10.37 -42.11
CA TYR A 114 -5.16 -11.33 -43.15
C TYR A 114 -6.03 -11.09 -44.40
N SER A 115 -5.40 -10.85 -45.55
CA SER A 115 -6.13 -10.66 -46.80
C SER A 115 -6.74 -11.99 -47.28
N GLY A 116 -7.96 -12.29 -46.83
CA GLY A 116 -8.74 -13.44 -47.32
C GLY A 116 -9.55 -13.08 -48.56
N GLY A 117 -9.18 -13.65 -49.70
CA GLY A 117 -9.92 -13.55 -50.97
C GLY A 117 -11.35 -14.13 -50.85
N GLY A 118 -12.30 -13.45 -51.49
CA GLY A 118 -13.73 -13.74 -51.39
C GLY A 118 -14.28 -14.80 -52.34
N GLY A 119 -15.53 -15.17 -52.05
CA GLY A 119 -16.47 -15.96 -52.86
C GLY A 119 -17.34 -16.82 -51.94
N GLY A 120 -18.67 -16.76 -51.87
CA GLY A 120 -19.69 -16.08 -52.68
C GLY A 120 -20.81 -17.07 -53.07
N GLY A 121 -21.98 -16.98 -52.42
CA GLY A 121 -23.29 -17.57 -52.82
C GLY A 121 -23.48 -19.07 -52.55
N GLY A 122 -24.64 -19.63 -52.20
CA GLY A 122 -26.02 -19.18 -52.04
C GLY A 122 -26.95 -20.41 -52.21
N GLY A 123 -28.14 -20.44 -51.57
CA GLY A 123 -29.28 -21.27 -52.03
C GLY A 123 -29.82 -22.39 -51.14
N VAL A 124 -30.91 -22.06 -50.41
CA VAL A 124 -32.18 -22.77 -50.09
C VAL A 124 -32.34 -24.29 -50.36
N GLY A 125 -32.95 -25.00 -49.40
CA GLY A 125 -33.79 -26.20 -49.65
C GLY A 125 -34.01 -27.11 -48.44
N GLY A 126 -35.26 -27.28 -47.99
CA GLY A 126 -35.63 -28.05 -46.80
C GLY A 126 -35.73 -29.58 -46.96
N GLY A 127 -35.99 -30.28 -45.85
CA GLY A 127 -36.31 -31.71 -45.86
C GLY A 127 -36.09 -32.40 -44.50
N THR A 128 -37.05 -33.22 -44.12
CA THR A 128 -37.29 -33.88 -42.83
C THR A 128 -36.37 -35.07 -42.46
N SER A 129 -36.34 -35.33 -41.15
CA SER A 129 -36.25 -36.61 -40.42
C SER A 129 -34.96 -37.45 -40.43
N GLY A 130 -34.47 -37.75 -39.20
CA GLY A 130 -34.10 -39.10 -38.79
C GLY A 130 -32.61 -39.41 -38.54
N GLY A 131 -32.21 -39.35 -37.27
CA GLY A 131 -31.32 -40.36 -36.65
C GLY A 131 -29.80 -40.28 -36.80
N VAL A 132 -29.16 -40.33 -35.62
CA VAL A 132 -27.81 -40.88 -35.31
C VAL A 132 -26.62 -39.91 -35.26
N SER A 133 -25.79 -40.21 -34.25
CA SER A 133 -24.68 -39.55 -33.57
C SER A 133 -23.51 -39.00 -34.39
N GLY A 134 -22.89 -37.95 -33.85
CA GLY A 134 -21.49 -37.58 -34.08
C GLY A 134 -21.23 -36.15 -33.61
N GLY A 135 -20.49 -35.97 -32.51
CA GLY A 135 -20.25 -34.65 -31.91
C GLY A 135 -19.21 -33.80 -32.63
N THR A 136 -19.23 -32.48 -32.36
CA THR A 136 -18.09 -31.63 -31.94
C THR A 136 -18.47 -30.15 -31.99
N GLY A 137 -18.10 -29.42 -30.93
CA GLY A 137 -17.58 -28.05 -31.03
C GLY A 137 -18.57 -26.90 -31.17
N ASP A 138 -19.29 -26.57 -30.09
CA ASP A 138 -19.80 -25.21 -29.88
C ASP A 138 -18.86 -24.50 -28.88
N THR A 139 -18.35 -23.32 -29.25
CA THR A 139 -17.59 -22.41 -28.35
C THR A 139 -18.13 -20.99 -28.50
N GLY A 140 -19.41 -20.79 -28.25
CA GLY A 140 -19.94 -19.54 -27.73
C GLY A 140 -19.99 -19.58 -26.20
N SER A 141 -18.90 -19.22 -25.52
CA SER A 141 -18.91 -19.08 -24.06
C SER A 141 -19.41 -17.68 -23.66
N THR A 142 -20.70 -17.60 -23.40
CA THR A 142 -21.32 -16.54 -22.59
C THR A 142 -20.82 -16.65 -21.14
N GLY A 143 -20.49 -15.51 -20.52
CA GLY A 143 -19.94 -15.42 -19.15
C GLY A 143 -20.69 -16.31 -18.14
N GLN A 144 -19.93 -17.13 -17.43
CA GLN A 144 -20.46 -18.07 -16.46
C GLN A 144 -20.67 -17.34 -15.10
N PRO A 145 -21.79 -17.53 -14.40
CA PRO A 145 -21.95 -17.01 -13.03
C PRO A 145 -20.86 -17.60 -12.14
N GLY A 146 -20.04 -16.76 -11.52
CA GLY A 146 -19.04 -17.22 -10.55
C GLY A 146 -19.72 -17.63 -9.25
N SER A 147 -19.33 -18.77 -8.67
CA SER A 147 -19.76 -19.15 -7.33
C SER A 147 -19.15 -18.19 -6.31
N ALA A 148 -19.99 -17.43 -5.60
CA ALA A 148 -19.55 -16.59 -4.50
C ALA A 148 -18.94 -17.45 -3.38
N ILE A 149 -17.79 -17.03 -2.85
CA ILE A 149 -17.18 -17.59 -1.63
C ILE A 149 -17.35 -16.57 -0.51
N THR A 150 -17.47 -17.04 0.73
CA THR A 150 -17.50 -16.14 1.89
C THR A 150 -16.19 -15.36 1.97
N SER A 151 -16.25 -14.11 2.43
CA SER A 151 -15.04 -13.33 2.71
C SER A 151 -14.15 -14.04 3.73
N ILE A 152 -12.85 -13.72 3.76
CA ILE A 152 -12.04 -14.09 4.92
C ILE A 152 -12.62 -13.29 6.10
N PRO A 153 -13.26 -13.91 7.11
CA PRO A 153 -14.17 -13.23 8.04
C PRO A 153 -13.54 -12.04 8.79
N SER A 154 -12.21 -12.02 8.87
CA SER A 154 -11.43 -11.05 9.61
C SER A 154 -11.39 -9.62 9.05
N VAL A 155 -11.87 -9.36 7.82
CA VAL A 155 -11.88 -8.00 7.25
C VAL A 155 -13.17 -7.22 7.48
N ILE A 156 -14.25 -7.88 7.93
CA ILE A 156 -15.52 -7.23 8.23
C ILE A 156 -15.41 -6.50 9.57
N ASN A 157 -15.90 -5.26 9.63
CA ASN A 157 -15.86 -4.46 10.86
C ASN A 157 -16.99 -4.88 11.81
N GLN A 158 -16.76 -4.70 13.11
CA GLN A 158 -17.78 -4.98 14.11
C GLN A 158 -19.02 -4.12 13.85
N GLY A 159 -20.20 -4.73 13.93
CA GLY A 159 -21.47 -4.05 13.66
C GLY A 159 -21.88 -4.00 12.18
N GLN A 160 -21.04 -4.49 11.26
CA GLN A 160 -21.43 -4.67 9.87
C GLN A 160 -22.08 -6.04 9.64
N ALA A 161 -23.20 -6.06 8.91
CA ALA A 161 -23.73 -7.31 8.35
C ALA A 161 -23.05 -7.63 7.01
N GLU A 162 -22.69 -8.90 6.81
CA GLU A 162 -22.14 -9.38 5.53
C GLU A 162 -23.25 -9.50 4.49
N VAL A 163 -23.06 -8.86 3.33
CA VAL A 163 -23.98 -8.92 2.19
C VAL A 163 -23.21 -9.38 0.96
N LEU A 164 -23.45 -10.60 0.51
CA LEU A 164 -22.80 -11.17 -0.66
C LEU A 164 -23.42 -10.61 -1.95
N VAL A 165 -22.58 -10.09 -2.85
CA VAL A 165 -22.98 -9.67 -4.19
C VAL A 165 -22.47 -10.67 -5.22
N PRO A 166 -23.35 -11.28 -6.03
CA PRO A 166 -22.94 -12.20 -7.08
C PRO A 166 -22.01 -11.51 -8.10
N PRO A 167 -20.80 -12.05 -8.33
CA PRO A 167 -19.90 -11.51 -9.34
C PRO A 167 -20.09 -12.18 -10.70
N ALA A 168 -19.90 -11.41 -11.76
CA ALA A 168 -19.59 -11.91 -13.09
C ALA A 168 -18.08 -11.87 -13.32
N THR A 169 -17.50 -12.99 -13.79
CA THR A 169 -16.06 -13.11 -13.99
C THR A 169 -15.70 -13.37 -15.45
N LYS A 170 -14.56 -12.83 -15.87
CA LYS A 170 -13.92 -13.11 -17.15
C LYS A 170 -12.45 -13.41 -16.91
N VAL A 171 -11.96 -14.52 -17.45
CA VAL A 171 -10.54 -14.90 -17.35
C VAL A 171 -9.84 -14.55 -18.66
N ASP A 172 -8.76 -13.79 -18.57
CA ASP A 172 -7.87 -13.45 -19.68
C ASP A 172 -6.40 -13.64 -19.26
N GLY A 173 -5.77 -14.70 -19.76
CA GLY A 173 -4.47 -15.16 -19.28
C GLY A 173 -4.47 -15.44 -17.77
N ASN A 174 -3.64 -14.71 -17.04
CA ASN A 174 -3.53 -14.78 -15.57
C ASN A 174 -4.48 -13.82 -14.83
N THR A 175 -5.27 -13.01 -15.55
CA THR A 175 -6.16 -12.03 -14.94
C THR A 175 -7.59 -12.54 -14.89
N VAL A 176 -8.20 -12.50 -13.71
CA VAL A 176 -9.63 -12.74 -13.49
C VAL A 176 -10.29 -11.38 -13.25
N THR A 177 -10.93 -10.83 -14.29
CA THR A 177 -11.71 -9.59 -14.16
C THR A 177 -13.05 -9.92 -13.52
N VAL A 178 -13.41 -9.16 -12.48
CA VAL A 178 -14.62 -9.31 -11.67
C VAL A 178 -15.46 -8.05 -11.78
N THR A 179 -16.73 -8.21 -12.14
CA THR A 179 -17.71 -7.15 -12.25
C THR A 179 -18.98 -7.53 -11.48
N ILE A 180 -19.78 -6.54 -11.10
CA ILE A 180 -21.09 -6.73 -10.49
C ILE A 180 -22.15 -5.99 -11.29
N ALA A 181 -23.41 -6.43 -11.24
CA ALA A 181 -24.51 -5.71 -11.85
C ALA A 181 -24.98 -4.56 -10.94
N ASP A 182 -25.37 -3.43 -11.55
CA ASP A 182 -25.88 -2.26 -10.83
C ASP A 182 -27.10 -2.59 -9.95
N LYS A 183 -27.94 -3.52 -10.43
CA LYS A 183 -29.10 -4.01 -9.66
C LYS A 183 -28.67 -4.72 -8.38
N ASP A 184 -27.69 -5.62 -8.44
CA ASP A 184 -27.28 -6.40 -7.29
C ASP A 184 -26.63 -5.52 -6.21
N LEU A 185 -25.86 -4.51 -6.65
CA LEU A 185 -25.33 -3.50 -5.73
C LEU A 185 -26.44 -2.69 -5.07
N THR A 186 -27.42 -2.26 -5.86
CA THR A 186 -28.56 -1.47 -5.35
C THR A 186 -29.39 -2.29 -4.36
N ASP A 187 -29.63 -3.58 -4.64
CA ASP A 187 -30.35 -4.48 -3.74
C ASP A 187 -29.55 -4.72 -2.45
N ALA A 188 -28.22 -4.88 -2.54
CA ALA A 188 -27.34 -5.01 -1.38
C ALA A 188 -27.36 -3.76 -0.48
N LEU A 189 -27.36 -2.57 -1.08
CA LEU A 189 -27.52 -1.30 -0.37
C LEU A 189 -28.93 -1.11 0.18
N ALA A 190 -29.97 -1.56 -0.51
CA ALA A 190 -31.35 -1.46 -0.04
C ALA A 190 -31.62 -2.39 1.16
N GLY A 191 -31.04 -3.60 1.16
CA GLY A 191 -31.08 -4.51 2.30
C GLY A 191 -30.38 -3.98 3.55
N ALA A 192 -29.43 -3.06 3.37
CA ALA A 192 -28.73 -2.33 4.42
C ALA A 192 -29.42 -1.03 4.85
N GLY A 193 -30.24 -0.44 3.95
CA GLY A 193 -30.72 0.94 4.02
C GLY A 193 -29.73 1.94 3.38
N THR A 194 -30.24 3.09 2.91
CA THR A 194 -29.42 4.29 2.55
C THR A 194 -29.54 5.46 3.56
N GLY A 195 -28.41 5.96 4.11
CA GLY A 195 -28.31 7.20 4.92
C GLY A 195 -27.70 7.13 6.33
N ALA A 196 -27.50 8.31 6.97
CA ALA A 196 -26.75 8.56 8.22
C ALA A 196 -27.40 8.06 9.54
N GLY A 197 -28.26 7.05 9.49
CA GLY A 197 -28.97 6.49 10.65
C GLY A 197 -29.29 5.00 10.56
N GLN A 198 -28.70 4.30 9.60
CA GLN A 198 -28.93 2.87 9.34
C GLN A 198 -27.66 2.06 9.56
N SER A 199 -27.83 0.76 9.75
CA SER A 199 -26.73 -0.15 10.06
C SER A 199 -25.74 -0.24 8.89
N PRO A 200 -24.43 -0.05 9.13
CA PRO A 200 -23.43 -0.24 8.08
C PRO A 200 -23.38 -1.71 7.64
N VAL A 201 -22.99 -1.95 6.39
CA VAL A 201 -22.82 -3.30 5.86
C VAL A 201 -21.45 -3.50 5.22
N ALA A 202 -21.04 -4.75 5.09
CA ALA A 202 -19.91 -5.18 4.30
C ALA A 202 -20.42 -5.82 3.01
N ILE A 203 -20.29 -5.11 1.89
CA ILE A 203 -20.70 -5.58 0.57
C ILE A 203 -19.56 -6.43 0.00
N VAL A 204 -19.74 -7.74 -0.01
CA VAL A 204 -18.69 -8.69 -0.38
C VAL A 204 -18.80 -9.10 -1.84
N ILE A 205 -17.73 -8.86 -2.58
CA ILE A 205 -17.53 -9.30 -3.96
C ILE A 205 -16.36 -10.27 -3.96
N SER A 206 -16.61 -11.52 -4.34
CA SER A 206 -15.62 -12.58 -4.19
C SER A 206 -15.36 -13.34 -5.48
N THR A 207 -14.10 -13.68 -5.77
CA THR A 207 -13.78 -14.65 -6.84
C THR A 207 -12.73 -15.63 -6.36
N PRO A 208 -12.84 -16.94 -6.66
CA PRO A 208 -11.69 -17.81 -6.53
C PRO A 208 -10.59 -17.37 -7.51
N THR A 209 -9.34 -17.54 -7.09
CA THR A 209 -8.14 -17.34 -7.94
C THR A 209 -7.24 -18.55 -7.76
N THR A 210 -6.63 -19.05 -8.83
CA THR A 210 -5.59 -20.07 -8.73
C THR A 210 -4.21 -19.43 -8.54
N LYS A 211 -3.20 -20.23 -8.17
CA LYS A 211 -1.83 -19.75 -7.94
C LYS A 211 -1.30 -19.01 -9.16
N GLY A 212 -0.76 -17.80 -8.95
CA GLY A 212 -0.25 -16.94 -10.03
C GLY A 212 -1.32 -16.20 -10.83
N GLN A 213 -2.62 -16.36 -10.53
CA GLN A 213 -3.66 -15.48 -11.05
C GLN A 213 -3.79 -14.22 -10.20
N GLN A 214 -4.19 -13.12 -10.84
CA GLN A 214 -4.61 -11.88 -10.19
C GLN A 214 -6.11 -11.67 -10.37
N ALA A 215 -6.78 -11.13 -9.34
CA ALA A 215 -8.15 -10.68 -9.44
C ALA A 215 -8.18 -9.18 -9.68
N GLU A 216 -8.94 -8.73 -10.68
CA GLU A 216 -9.20 -7.31 -10.98
C GLU A 216 -10.68 -7.02 -10.78
N PHE A 217 -11.04 -6.41 -9.67
CA PHE A 217 -12.41 -5.99 -9.38
C PHE A 217 -12.65 -4.60 -9.96
N VAL A 218 -13.69 -4.46 -10.79
CA VAL A 218 -14.02 -3.21 -11.47
C VAL A 218 -15.34 -2.66 -10.93
N LEU A 219 -15.31 -1.43 -10.42
CA LEU A 219 -16.48 -0.67 -9.99
C LEU A 219 -16.72 0.49 -10.95
N SER A 220 -17.89 0.54 -11.57
CA SER A 220 -18.26 1.59 -12.52
C SER A 220 -18.52 2.94 -11.83
N ALA A 221 -18.53 4.03 -12.60
CA ALA A 221 -18.87 5.35 -12.08
C ALA A 221 -20.29 5.41 -11.46
N SER A 222 -21.28 4.70 -12.05
CA SER A 222 -22.63 4.62 -11.50
C SER A 222 -22.65 3.91 -10.15
N GLN A 223 -21.87 2.85 -10.00
CA GLN A 223 -21.74 2.08 -8.76
C GLN A 223 -21.07 2.90 -7.65
N LEU A 224 -20.01 3.64 -7.98
CA LEU A 224 -19.36 4.52 -7.02
C LEU A 224 -20.30 5.64 -6.54
N GLN A 225 -21.10 6.22 -7.44
CA GLN A 225 -22.11 7.21 -7.08
C GLN A 225 -23.19 6.64 -6.14
N ALA A 226 -23.62 5.39 -6.37
CA ALA A 226 -24.55 4.71 -5.48
C ALA A 226 -23.94 4.44 -4.09
N LEU A 227 -22.63 4.19 -4.02
CA LEU A 227 -21.92 3.94 -2.76
C LEU A 227 -21.68 5.21 -1.94
N GLN A 228 -21.50 6.36 -2.58
CA GLN A 228 -21.30 7.64 -1.91
C GLN A 228 -22.50 8.10 -1.07
N VAL A 229 -23.70 7.57 -1.33
CA VAL A 229 -24.91 7.87 -0.53
C VAL A 229 -25.19 6.83 0.56
N ALA A 230 -24.35 5.81 0.69
CA ALA A 230 -24.47 4.78 1.73
C ALA A 230 -24.03 5.33 3.11
N ASN A 231 -24.26 4.55 4.17
CA ASN A 231 -23.69 4.86 5.48
C ASN A 231 -22.15 4.92 5.37
N GLU A 232 -21.50 5.95 5.91
CA GLU A 232 -20.04 6.18 5.81
C GLU A 232 -19.18 5.03 6.35
N ALA A 233 -19.71 4.24 7.30
CA ALA A 233 -19.07 3.05 7.84
C ALA A 233 -19.32 1.78 7.01
N THR A 234 -20.05 1.85 5.89
CA THR A 234 -20.19 0.77 4.90
C THR A 234 -18.84 0.49 4.24
N THR A 235 -18.57 -0.77 3.93
CA THR A 235 -17.35 -1.17 3.22
C THR A 235 -17.68 -1.99 1.97
N ILE A 236 -16.89 -1.77 0.90
CA ILE A 236 -16.77 -2.73 -0.19
C ILE A 236 -15.66 -3.70 0.17
N VAL A 237 -15.99 -4.97 0.28
CA VAL A 237 -15.05 -6.05 0.56
C VAL A 237 -14.80 -6.83 -0.72
N VAL A 238 -13.59 -6.70 -1.27
CA VAL A 238 -13.16 -7.60 -2.36
C VAL A 238 -12.42 -8.78 -1.76
N SER A 239 -12.72 -9.99 -2.23
CA SER A 239 -12.12 -11.22 -1.69
C SER A 239 -11.68 -12.18 -2.78
N THR A 240 -10.46 -12.69 -2.65
CA THR A 240 -9.97 -13.86 -3.36
C THR A 240 -9.94 -15.07 -2.41
N GLN A 241 -9.38 -16.19 -2.88
CA GLN A 241 -9.15 -17.35 -2.01
C GLN A 241 -8.07 -17.09 -0.95
N VAL A 242 -7.12 -16.20 -1.21
CA VAL A 242 -5.93 -15.99 -0.37
C VAL A 242 -5.90 -14.62 0.31
N ALA A 243 -6.72 -13.67 -0.13
CA ALA A 243 -6.66 -12.29 0.37
C ALA A 243 -8.00 -11.56 0.28
N SER A 244 -8.21 -10.60 1.17
CA SER A 244 -9.39 -9.74 1.18
C SER A 244 -9.02 -8.30 1.53
N LEU A 245 -9.75 -7.33 0.99
CA LEU A 245 -9.58 -5.90 1.24
C LEU A 245 -10.95 -5.28 1.50
N ALA A 246 -11.12 -4.60 2.63
CA ALA A 246 -12.32 -3.86 2.99
C ALA A 246 -12.09 -2.36 2.82
N LEU A 247 -12.61 -1.81 1.72
CA LEU A 247 -12.52 -0.40 1.36
C LEU A 247 -13.72 0.37 1.93
N PRO A 248 -13.54 1.29 2.90
CA PRO A 248 -14.64 2.12 3.41
C PRO A 248 -15.21 3.01 2.31
N VAL A 249 -16.53 3.17 2.24
CA VAL A 249 -17.14 4.03 1.21
C VAL A 249 -16.76 5.51 1.36
N SER A 250 -16.41 5.95 2.57
CA SER A 250 -15.93 7.31 2.84
C SER A 250 -14.64 7.68 2.09
N VAL A 251 -13.82 6.70 1.68
CA VAL A 251 -12.64 6.99 0.86
C VAL A 251 -13.00 7.33 -0.59
N LEU A 252 -14.22 6.99 -1.03
CA LEU A 252 -14.68 7.24 -2.40
C LEU A 252 -15.00 8.72 -2.65
N ASP A 253 -15.16 9.53 -1.60
CA ASP A 253 -15.33 10.98 -1.68
C ASP A 253 -14.10 11.70 -2.24
N GLN A 254 -12.96 11.00 -2.26
CA GLN A 254 -11.69 11.51 -2.79
C GLN A 254 -11.53 11.29 -4.29
N LEU A 255 -12.48 10.58 -4.92
CA LEU A 255 -12.41 10.23 -6.34
C LEU A 255 -12.93 11.38 -7.22
N PRO A 256 -12.31 11.62 -8.39
CA PRO A 256 -12.84 12.55 -9.38
C PRO A 256 -14.24 12.16 -9.82
N ALA A 257 -15.09 13.16 -10.11
CA ALA A 257 -16.42 12.91 -10.63
C ALA A 257 -16.37 12.10 -11.95
N GLY A 258 -17.21 11.08 -12.07
CA GLY A 258 -17.27 10.20 -13.24
C GLY A 258 -16.14 9.17 -13.32
N ALA A 259 -15.23 9.11 -12.34
CA ALA A 259 -14.21 8.07 -12.29
C ALA A 259 -14.82 6.69 -12.03
N SER A 260 -14.10 5.65 -12.44
CA SER A 260 -14.32 4.25 -12.04
C SER A 260 -13.12 3.75 -11.24
N LEU A 261 -13.28 2.64 -10.52
CA LEU A 261 -12.23 2.06 -9.68
C LEU A 261 -11.85 0.67 -10.19
N ARG A 262 -10.56 0.38 -10.21
CA ARG A 262 -10.03 -0.98 -10.41
C ARG A 262 -9.22 -1.39 -9.19
N ILE A 263 -9.62 -2.47 -8.53
CA ILE A 263 -8.92 -3.03 -7.37
C ILE A 263 -8.25 -4.32 -7.81
N VAL A 264 -6.93 -4.38 -7.72
CA VAL A 264 -6.13 -5.54 -8.11
C VAL A 264 -5.58 -6.22 -6.86
N VAL A 265 -5.82 -7.53 -6.76
CA VAL A 265 -5.30 -8.39 -5.69
C VAL A 265 -4.53 -9.54 -6.34
N LYS A 266 -3.24 -9.68 -5.99
CA LYS A 266 -2.38 -10.73 -6.56
C LYS A 266 -1.32 -11.20 -5.58
N GLU A 267 -0.88 -12.44 -5.75
CA GLU A 267 0.38 -12.89 -5.15
C GLU A 267 1.56 -12.11 -5.75
N ALA A 268 2.52 -11.74 -4.92
CA ALA A 268 3.69 -10.92 -5.25
C ALA A 268 4.99 -11.63 -4.85
N GLY A 269 5.11 -12.92 -5.21
CA GLY A 269 6.26 -13.77 -4.87
C GLY A 269 7.62 -13.15 -5.19
N ASP A 270 7.73 -12.47 -6.33
CA ASP A 270 8.95 -11.82 -6.81
C ASP A 270 9.42 -10.67 -5.92
N SER A 271 8.55 -10.13 -5.06
CA SER A 271 8.88 -9.06 -4.10
C SER A 271 9.56 -9.56 -2.83
N SER A 272 9.68 -10.88 -2.61
CA SER A 272 10.18 -11.45 -1.35
C SER A 272 11.58 -10.94 -0.97
N SER A 273 12.47 -10.78 -1.94
CA SER A 273 13.85 -10.30 -1.71
C SER A 273 13.90 -8.84 -1.26
N ALA A 274 12.94 -8.00 -1.69
CA ALA A 274 12.88 -6.59 -1.27
C ALA A 274 12.73 -6.46 0.26
N PHE A 275 11.95 -7.35 0.87
CA PHE A 275 11.72 -7.37 2.32
C PHE A 275 12.95 -7.81 3.12
N THR A 276 13.74 -8.77 2.61
CA THR A 276 14.92 -9.29 3.32
C THR A 276 16.18 -8.44 3.10
N ASN A 277 16.25 -7.68 2.00
CA ASN A 277 17.40 -6.83 1.71
C ASN A 277 17.52 -5.62 2.66
N THR A 278 16.42 -5.21 3.28
CA THR A 278 16.38 -4.05 4.19
C THR A 278 16.75 -4.42 5.62
N ASP A 279 16.47 -5.67 6.03
CA ASP A 279 16.80 -6.20 7.35
C ASP A 279 17.29 -7.65 7.22
N ALA A 280 18.60 -7.85 7.40
CA ALA A 280 19.23 -9.17 7.29
C ALA A 280 18.75 -10.17 8.36
N GLY A 281 18.08 -9.71 9.42
CA GLY A 281 17.44 -10.56 10.44
C GLY A 281 16.03 -11.01 10.06
N ALA A 282 15.43 -10.46 9.01
CA ALA A 282 14.09 -10.78 8.57
C ALA A 282 14.06 -12.00 7.64
N THR A 283 13.12 -12.91 7.88
CA THR A 283 12.79 -14.02 6.95
C THR A 283 11.34 -13.92 6.55
N VAL A 284 11.05 -13.82 5.25
CA VAL A 284 9.68 -13.81 4.73
C VAL A 284 9.02 -15.18 4.95
N ILE A 285 7.78 -15.16 5.43
CA ILE A 285 6.93 -16.33 5.66
C ILE A 285 5.82 -16.34 4.62
N GLY A 286 5.72 -17.43 3.86
CA GLY A 286 4.75 -17.58 2.78
C GLY A 286 5.03 -16.67 1.58
N THR A 287 3.99 -16.35 0.82
CA THR A 287 4.07 -15.54 -0.40
C THR A 287 3.55 -14.13 -0.13
N PRO A 288 4.30 -13.06 -0.44
CA PRO A 288 3.81 -11.70 -0.34
C PRO A 288 2.54 -11.48 -1.17
N VAL A 289 1.70 -10.53 -0.78
CA VAL A 289 0.44 -10.20 -1.48
C VAL A 289 0.41 -8.71 -1.81
N SER A 290 0.07 -8.39 -3.06
CA SER A 290 -0.15 -7.01 -3.51
C SER A 290 -1.64 -6.67 -3.45
N PHE A 291 -1.92 -5.49 -2.90
CA PHE A 291 -3.20 -4.80 -3.05
C PHE A 291 -2.90 -3.49 -3.77
N GLU A 292 -3.52 -3.30 -4.92
CA GLU A 292 -3.39 -2.10 -5.75
C GLU A 292 -4.78 -1.57 -6.06
N VAL A 293 -4.95 -0.26 -6.08
CA VAL A 293 -6.20 0.38 -6.46
C VAL A 293 -5.88 1.49 -7.46
N PHE A 294 -6.63 1.52 -8.56
CA PHE A 294 -6.46 2.49 -9.62
C PHE A 294 -7.75 3.26 -9.85
N VAL A 295 -7.62 4.58 -9.99
CA VAL A 295 -8.68 5.46 -10.46
C VAL A 295 -8.60 5.49 -11.98
N VAL A 296 -9.73 5.26 -12.65
CA VAL A 296 -9.83 5.25 -14.11
C VAL A 296 -10.77 6.37 -14.55
N THR A 297 -10.28 7.19 -15.47
CA THR A 297 -10.99 8.33 -16.06
C THR A 297 -10.83 8.30 -17.58
N ASP A 298 -11.50 9.21 -18.29
CA ASP A 298 -11.31 9.39 -19.74
C ASP A 298 -9.86 9.71 -20.12
N SER A 299 -9.07 10.25 -19.18
CA SER A 299 -7.65 10.58 -19.38
C SER A 299 -6.69 9.40 -19.16
N GLY A 300 -7.21 8.23 -18.78
CA GLY A 300 -6.44 7.03 -18.45
C GLY A 300 -6.61 6.60 -16.99
N TYR A 301 -5.64 5.82 -16.49
CA TYR A 301 -5.67 5.30 -15.12
C TYR A 301 -4.43 5.72 -14.33
N ALA A 302 -4.60 5.89 -13.01
CA ALA A 302 -3.52 6.23 -12.07
C ALA A 302 -3.74 5.52 -10.72
N PRO A 303 -2.67 5.24 -9.94
CA PRO A 303 -2.82 4.71 -8.59
C PRO A 303 -3.69 5.62 -7.71
N PHE A 304 -4.60 5.03 -6.95
CA PHE A 304 -5.45 5.77 -6.02
C PHE A 304 -4.65 6.13 -4.76
N ALA A 305 -4.35 7.43 -4.63
CA ALA A 305 -3.70 7.98 -3.45
C ALA A 305 -4.74 8.31 -2.38
N VAL A 306 -4.86 7.45 -1.37
CA VAL A 306 -5.70 7.69 -0.19
C VAL A 306 -5.15 8.91 0.54
N GLN A 307 -5.94 9.98 0.58
CA GLN A 307 -5.63 11.20 1.32
C GLN A 307 -5.94 11.02 2.80
N GLY A 308 -5.09 11.62 3.64
CA GLY A 308 -5.17 11.51 5.09
C GLY A 308 -4.91 10.10 5.61
N GLN A 309 -5.20 9.88 6.89
CA GLN A 309 -4.96 8.60 7.57
C GLN A 309 -6.21 7.71 7.59
N ASN A 310 -6.86 7.53 6.44
CA ASN A 310 -8.01 6.64 6.33
C ASN A 310 -7.58 5.18 6.39
N PHE A 311 -7.91 4.52 7.50
CA PHE A 311 -7.53 3.13 7.76
C PHE A 311 -8.38 2.17 6.92
N ILE A 312 -7.69 1.33 6.15
CA ILE A 312 -8.29 0.31 5.28
C ILE A 312 -7.90 -1.05 5.85
N LYS A 313 -8.87 -1.94 6.10
CA LYS A 313 -8.56 -3.27 6.61
C LYS A 313 -8.29 -4.22 5.46
N ARG A 314 -7.26 -5.06 5.59
CA ARG A 314 -6.95 -6.13 4.65
C ARG A 314 -6.57 -7.39 5.40
N SER A 315 -6.78 -8.53 4.78
CA SER A 315 -6.29 -9.80 5.27
C SER A 315 -5.67 -10.63 4.17
N PHE A 316 -4.76 -11.50 4.55
CA PHE A 316 -4.21 -12.51 3.65
C PHE A 316 -3.84 -13.78 4.41
N ILE A 317 -3.92 -14.91 3.71
CA ILE A 317 -3.60 -16.22 4.25
C ILE A 317 -2.13 -16.50 4.01
N VAL A 318 -1.44 -16.92 5.06
CA VAL A 318 -0.04 -17.32 5.02
C VAL A 318 0.07 -18.78 5.40
N SER A 319 0.66 -19.56 4.49
CA SER A 319 1.05 -20.95 4.75
C SER A 319 2.43 -21.00 5.40
N GLY A 320 2.59 -21.83 6.44
CA GLY A 320 3.86 -22.06 7.13
C GLY A 320 3.79 -21.89 8.64
N ASP A 321 4.85 -22.28 9.32
CA ASP A 321 5.01 -22.16 10.78
C ASP A 321 5.23 -20.69 11.19
N LEU A 322 4.14 -19.95 11.30
CA LEU A 322 4.14 -18.59 11.82
C LEU A 322 3.92 -18.63 13.33
N ASN A 323 4.88 -18.10 14.09
CA ASN A 323 4.69 -17.84 15.52
C ASN A 323 4.30 -16.36 15.72
N PRO A 324 3.08 -16.06 16.19
CA PRO A 324 2.62 -14.68 16.39
C PRO A 324 3.49 -13.86 17.36
N SER A 325 4.28 -14.50 18.22
CA SER A 325 5.20 -13.84 19.16
C SER A 325 6.54 -13.43 18.53
N SER A 326 6.90 -14.01 17.39
CA SER A 326 8.16 -13.74 16.69
C SER A 326 7.97 -13.38 15.21
N ALA A 327 6.74 -13.01 14.83
CA ALA A 327 6.39 -12.59 13.48
C ALA A 327 5.66 -11.25 13.49
N GLY A 328 5.97 -10.44 12.47
CA GLY A 328 5.32 -9.18 12.14
C GLY A 328 4.94 -9.14 10.67
N VAL A 329 4.44 -7.98 10.23
CA VAL A 329 4.16 -7.72 8.82
C VAL A 329 4.95 -6.51 8.37
N LEU A 330 5.54 -6.64 7.19
CA LEU A 330 6.21 -5.57 6.47
C LEU A 330 5.38 -5.22 5.23
N TYR A 331 5.45 -3.97 4.81
CA TYR A 331 4.91 -3.50 3.55
C TYR A 331 5.98 -2.77 2.73
N LEU A 332 5.88 -2.90 1.40
CA LEU A 332 6.76 -2.27 0.42
C LEU A 332 5.99 -1.19 -0.33
N GLU A 333 6.43 0.05 -0.19
CA GLU A 333 5.83 1.20 -0.85
C GLU A 333 6.93 2.15 -1.32
N ASN A 334 6.92 2.53 -2.61
CA ASN A 334 7.93 3.41 -3.21
C ASN A 334 9.39 2.93 -2.96
N GLY A 335 9.61 1.62 -3.03
CA GLY A 335 10.92 0.99 -2.79
C GLY A 335 11.37 0.95 -1.32
N LYS A 336 10.54 1.42 -0.38
CA LYS A 336 10.83 1.41 1.05
C LYS A 336 10.05 0.31 1.75
N VAL A 337 10.76 -0.45 2.57
CA VAL A 337 10.15 -1.46 3.45
C VAL A 337 9.89 -0.83 4.80
N GLN A 338 8.65 -0.95 5.26
CA GLN A 338 8.22 -0.46 6.57
C GLN A 338 7.35 -1.49 7.29
N PRO A 339 7.33 -1.48 8.62
CA PRO A 339 6.50 -2.40 9.37
C PRO A 339 5.08 -1.84 9.52
N VAL A 340 4.13 -2.74 9.76
CA VAL A 340 2.74 -2.42 10.05
C VAL A 340 2.22 -3.36 11.13
N PRO A 341 1.42 -2.89 12.10
CA PRO A 341 0.84 -3.78 13.09
C PRO A 341 -0.08 -4.79 12.42
N ALA A 342 -0.05 -6.02 12.93
CA ALA A 342 -0.85 -7.11 12.41
C ALA A 342 -1.30 -8.06 13.52
N ALA A 343 -2.53 -8.55 13.36
CA ALA A 343 -3.09 -9.64 14.15
C ALA A 343 -3.01 -10.95 13.37
N PHE A 344 -2.76 -12.06 14.07
CA PHE A 344 -2.56 -13.38 13.47
C PHE A 344 -3.54 -14.40 14.04
N THR A 345 -4.36 -15.01 13.20
CA THR A 345 -5.29 -16.07 13.63
C THR A 345 -4.84 -17.40 13.03
N HIS A 346 -4.55 -18.38 13.88
CA HIS A 346 -4.24 -19.74 13.44
C HIS A 346 -5.52 -20.45 13.00
N ASN A 347 -5.53 -20.97 11.78
CA ASN A 347 -6.68 -21.66 11.20
C ASN A 347 -6.57 -23.17 11.44
N SER A 348 -7.71 -23.88 11.45
CA SER A 348 -7.75 -25.33 11.68
C SER A 348 -7.07 -26.16 10.58
N ASP A 349 -6.85 -25.57 9.42
CA ASP A 349 -6.16 -26.19 8.27
C ASP A 349 -4.62 -26.01 8.31
N GLY A 350 -4.09 -25.42 9.39
CA GLY A 350 -2.67 -25.16 9.57
C GLY A 350 -2.16 -23.88 8.91
N THR A 351 -3.01 -23.11 8.23
CA THR A 351 -2.66 -21.77 7.72
C THR A 351 -2.84 -20.70 8.79
N ASN A 352 -2.36 -19.49 8.52
CA ASN A 352 -2.55 -18.34 9.40
C ASN A 352 -3.21 -17.20 8.63
N THR A 353 -4.30 -16.67 9.18
CA THR A 353 -4.92 -15.44 8.68
C THR A 353 -4.19 -14.25 9.29
N VAL A 354 -3.64 -13.39 8.43
CA VAL A 354 -2.97 -12.14 8.82
C VAL A 354 -3.92 -10.99 8.56
N VAL A 355 -4.13 -10.11 9.53
CA VAL A 355 -4.98 -8.91 9.39
C VAL A 355 -4.13 -7.68 9.59
N VAL A 356 -4.22 -6.74 8.65
CA VAL A 356 -3.51 -5.46 8.68
C VAL A 356 -4.52 -4.32 8.50
N ASN A 357 -4.35 -3.26 9.27
CA ASN A 357 -5.13 -2.04 9.15
C ASN A 357 -4.19 -0.83 9.02
N ARG A 358 -4.14 -0.21 7.83
CA ARG A 358 -3.32 0.99 7.56
C ARG A 358 -3.94 1.88 6.48
N PRO A 359 -3.46 3.11 6.30
CA PRO A 359 -3.78 3.91 5.12
C PRO A 359 -3.04 3.42 3.88
N GLY A 360 -3.62 3.58 2.69
CA GLY A 360 -2.97 3.29 1.40
C GLY A 360 -2.90 1.81 1.00
N PHE A 361 -2.26 1.56 -0.15
CA PHE A 361 -2.18 0.27 -0.85
C PHE A 361 -0.72 -0.07 -1.17
N SER A 362 -0.33 -1.33 -1.02
CA SER A 362 1.08 -1.75 -1.10
C SER A 362 1.20 -3.26 -1.30
N VAL A 363 2.43 -3.76 -1.36
CA VAL A 363 2.75 -5.19 -1.22
C VAL A 363 3.03 -5.49 0.25
N TYR A 364 2.52 -6.62 0.77
CA TYR A 364 2.67 -7.04 2.16
C TYR A 364 3.34 -8.40 2.26
N ALA A 365 4.19 -8.58 3.26
CA ALA A 365 4.79 -9.85 3.60
C ALA A 365 4.71 -10.07 5.11
N ALA A 366 4.26 -11.26 5.52
CA ALA A 366 4.54 -11.74 6.86
C ALA A 366 6.03 -12.10 6.95
N ALA A 367 6.68 -11.75 8.05
CA ALA A 367 8.09 -12.05 8.25
C ALA A 367 8.37 -12.40 9.71
N SER A 368 9.26 -13.37 9.93
CA SER A 368 9.82 -13.65 11.25
C SER A 368 11.04 -12.78 11.50
N HIS A 369 11.21 -12.37 12.76
CA HIS A 369 12.42 -11.72 13.23
C HIS A 369 12.67 -12.12 14.67
N LYS A 370 13.94 -12.32 15.01
CA LYS A 370 14.37 -12.64 16.37
C LYS A 370 15.34 -11.58 16.86
N VAL A 371 14.78 -10.60 17.56
CA VAL A 371 15.54 -9.55 18.23
C VAL A 371 15.76 -9.94 19.68
N ALA A 372 16.98 -9.78 20.18
CA ALA A 372 17.30 -9.96 21.58
C ALA A 372 18.11 -8.76 22.07
N PHE A 373 17.60 -8.09 23.10
CA PHE A 373 18.30 -7.01 23.78
C PHE A 373 18.91 -7.51 25.09
N THR A 374 20.15 -7.16 25.37
CA THR A 374 20.87 -7.64 26.55
C THR A 374 20.55 -6.86 27.83
N ASP A 375 19.91 -5.69 27.69
CA ASP A 375 19.71 -4.70 28.75
C ASP A 375 18.25 -4.58 29.23
N ILE A 376 17.36 -5.50 28.81
CA ILE A 376 15.94 -5.47 29.18
C ILE A 376 15.56 -6.42 30.32
N GLY A 377 16.49 -7.23 30.84
CA GLY A 377 16.18 -8.29 31.82
C GLY A 377 15.53 -7.83 33.14
N ILE A 378 15.74 -6.58 33.55
CA ILE A 378 15.10 -5.96 34.73
C ILE A 378 13.98 -4.98 34.37
N SER A 379 13.67 -4.82 33.09
CA SER A 379 12.60 -3.94 32.61
C SER A 379 11.25 -4.56 32.94
N TYR A 380 10.35 -3.78 33.53
CA TYR A 380 8.97 -4.22 33.71
C TYR A 380 8.22 -4.34 32.37
N ALA A 381 8.78 -3.80 31.28
CA ALA A 381 8.24 -3.89 29.93
C ALA A 381 9.00 -4.91 29.05
N HIS A 382 9.75 -5.84 29.65
CA HIS A 382 10.58 -6.83 28.96
C HIS A 382 9.84 -7.48 27.77
N ASP A 383 8.71 -8.13 28.06
CA ASP A 383 7.96 -8.89 27.06
C ASP A 383 7.36 -7.99 25.98
N GLN A 384 6.92 -6.79 26.35
CA GLN A 384 6.36 -5.82 25.40
C GLN A 384 7.44 -5.30 24.46
N ILE A 385 8.64 -5.02 24.98
CA ILE A 385 9.79 -4.59 24.17
C ILE A 385 10.18 -5.69 23.18
N GLU A 386 10.33 -6.93 23.66
CA GLU A 386 10.71 -8.07 22.82
C GLU A 386 9.68 -8.35 21.72
N LYS A 387 8.38 -8.39 22.08
CA LYS A 387 7.30 -8.62 21.10
C LYS A 387 7.20 -7.53 20.05
N LEU A 388 7.30 -6.25 20.44
CA LEU A 388 7.27 -5.14 19.48
C LEU A 388 8.49 -5.16 18.56
N ALA A 389 9.67 -5.50 19.09
CA ALA A 389 10.89 -5.61 18.29
C ALA A 389 10.84 -6.77 17.29
N ASN A 390 10.37 -7.95 17.72
CA ASN A 390 10.17 -9.09 16.82
C ASN A 390 9.09 -8.82 15.75
N LYS A 391 8.16 -7.90 16.03
CA LYS A 391 7.16 -7.41 15.06
C LYS A 391 7.68 -6.28 14.17
N PHE A 392 8.97 -5.91 14.28
CA PHE A 392 9.60 -4.77 13.61
C PHE A 392 9.03 -3.39 14.01
N LEU A 393 8.12 -3.32 14.99
CA LEU A 393 7.42 -2.10 15.38
C LEU A 393 8.24 -1.21 16.32
N LEU A 394 9.38 -1.70 16.80
CA LEU A 394 10.22 -1.00 17.76
C LEU A 394 11.69 -1.35 17.56
N ASN A 395 12.54 -0.34 17.60
CA ASN A 395 13.99 -0.47 17.41
C ASN A 395 14.73 -0.20 18.72
N GLY A 396 15.85 -0.91 18.91
CA GLY A 396 16.83 -0.61 19.94
C GLY A 396 17.58 0.71 19.68
N THR A 397 18.34 1.14 20.67
CA THR A 397 19.34 2.22 20.50
C THR A 397 20.61 1.69 19.81
N SER A 398 20.79 0.37 19.77
CA SER A 398 21.78 -0.35 19.00
C SER A 398 21.19 -1.71 18.58
N ALA A 399 21.98 -2.53 17.88
CA ALA A 399 21.58 -3.88 17.51
C ALA A 399 21.30 -4.80 18.73
N THR A 400 21.88 -4.52 19.89
CA THR A 400 21.81 -5.39 21.08
C THR A 400 21.32 -4.68 22.34
N SER A 401 21.06 -3.37 22.30
CA SER A 401 20.61 -2.59 23.45
C SER A 401 19.36 -1.79 23.14
N TYR A 402 18.38 -1.85 24.04
CA TYR A 402 17.15 -1.09 23.97
C TYR A 402 17.21 0.24 24.72
N SER A 403 18.03 0.33 25.77
CA SER A 403 18.11 1.46 26.72
C SER A 403 16.78 1.77 27.43
N PRO A 404 16.17 0.83 28.19
CA PRO A 404 14.82 0.96 28.72
C PRO A 404 14.58 2.21 29.58
N LYS A 405 15.60 2.64 30.35
CA LYS A 405 15.50 3.79 31.25
C LYS A 405 15.81 5.15 30.60
N LYS A 406 16.28 5.18 29.35
CA LYS A 406 16.55 6.44 28.63
C LYS A 406 15.22 7.17 28.40
N HIS A 407 15.24 8.50 28.55
CA HIS A 407 14.09 9.33 28.17
C HIS A 407 13.89 9.36 26.66
N VAL A 408 12.63 9.52 26.25
CA VAL A 408 12.22 9.59 24.86
C VAL A 408 12.00 11.05 24.48
N THR A 409 12.64 11.49 23.43
CA THR A 409 12.38 12.81 22.84
C THR A 409 11.06 12.82 22.07
N ARG A 410 10.48 14.00 21.87
CA ARG A 410 9.25 14.16 21.07
C ARG A 410 9.39 13.61 19.64
N ALA A 411 10.55 13.78 19.00
CA ALA A 411 10.84 13.21 17.68
C ALA A 411 10.95 11.67 17.71
N GLU A 412 11.65 11.10 18.70
CA GLU A 412 11.72 9.65 18.87
C GLU A 412 10.32 9.05 19.10
N PHE A 413 9.47 9.70 19.91
CA PHE A 413 8.12 9.20 20.14
C PHE A 413 7.23 9.29 18.89
N ALA A 414 7.34 10.37 18.10
CA ALA A 414 6.65 10.47 16.81
C ALA A 414 7.03 9.33 15.85
N ALA A 415 8.33 9.02 15.74
CA ALA A 415 8.82 7.91 14.92
C ALA A 415 8.37 6.53 15.44
N MET A 416 8.26 6.36 16.76
CA MET A 416 7.67 5.16 17.35
C MET A 416 6.19 5.04 16.98
N LEU A 417 5.41 6.12 17.08
CA LEU A 417 3.99 6.12 16.73
C LEU A 417 3.73 5.77 15.27
N VAL A 418 4.41 6.44 14.34
CA VAL A 418 4.26 6.18 12.89
C VAL A 418 4.49 4.72 12.58
N ARG A 419 5.56 4.15 13.15
CA ARG A 419 5.91 2.74 13.00
C ARG A 419 4.86 1.81 13.60
N THR A 420 4.42 2.07 14.83
CA THR A 420 3.46 1.22 15.53
C THR A 420 2.06 1.26 14.93
N LEU A 421 1.67 2.36 14.31
CA LEU A 421 0.35 2.55 13.70
C LEU A 421 0.33 2.31 12.19
N GLY A 422 1.51 2.17 11.56
CA GLY A 422 1.63 2.04 10.10
C GLY A 422 1.14 3.29 9.34
N LEU A 423 1.34 4.48 9.91
CA LEU A 423 0.88 5.73 9.30
C LEU A 423 1.60 5.98 7.97
N ALA A 424 0.86 6.52 7.00
CA ALA A 424 1.46 6.94 5.75
C ALA A 424 2.39 8.13 6.00
N GLN A 425 3.61 8.05 5.45
CA GLN A 425 4.61 9.11 5.54
C GLN A 425 4.56 9.97 4.28
N SER A 426 3.75 11.04 4.33
CA SER A 426 3.58 11.97 3.23
C SER A 426 3.77 13.42 3.69
N GLY A 427 4.07 14.31 2.74
CA GLY A 427 4.05 15.75 2.97
C GLY A 427 5.24 16.31 3.76
N LYS A 428 5.02 17.51 4.31
CA LYS A 428 6.03 18.30 5.05
C LYS A 428 5.39 18.81 6.33
N ALA A 429 6.06 18.59 7.47
CA ALA A 429 5.63 19.14 8.74
C ALA A 429 5.66 20.69 8.72
N PRO A 430 4.62 21.37 9.21
CA PRO A 430 4.53 22.83 9.17
C PRO A 430 5.37 23.55 10.25
N PHE A 431 6.23 22.83 10.97
CA PHE A 431 6.96 23.36 12.13
C PHE A 431 8.29 24.02 11.73
N ARG A 432 8.57 25.19 12.31
CA ARG A 432 9.76 26.00 11.99
C ARG A 432 11.10 25.32 12.34
N ASP A 433 11.09 24.42 13.30
CA ASP A 433 12.25 23.73 13.88
C ASP A 433 12.37 22.27 13.39
N VAL A 434 11.58 21.88 12.38
CA VAL A 434 11.67 20.57 11.71
C VAL A 434 12.23 20.77 10.31
N LEU A 435 13.53 20.53 10.17
CA LEU A 435 14.21 20.63 8.89
C LEU A 435 13.80 19.48 7.96
N PRO A 436 13.57 19.69 6.65
CA PRO A 436 13.16 18.63 5.73
C PRO A 436 14.11 17.42 5.66
N ALA A 437 15.40 17.63 5.90
CA ALA A 437 16.42 16.58 5.89
C ALA A 437 16.62 15.90 7.26
N ALA A 438 15.90 16.33 8.31
CA ALA A 438 15.99 15.68 9.60
C ALA A 438 15.43 14.26 9.51
N TRP A 439 16.07 13.30 10.20
CA TRP A 439 15.69 11.89 10.15
C TRP A 439 14.22 11.64 10.57
N TYR A 440 13.67 12.51 11.43
CA TYR A 440 12.30 12.45 11.94
C TYR A 440 11.31 13.31 11.13
N ALA A 441 11.73 14.02 10.08
CA ALA A 441 10.89 15.02 9.42
C ALA A 441 9.60 14.40 8.86
N ASN A 442 9.71 13.24 8.22
CA ASN A 442 8.57 12.51 7.67
C ASN A 442 7.69 11.91 8.77
N ASP A 443 8.29 11.48 9.88
CA ASP A 443 7.53 10.96 11.01
C ASP A 443 6.68 12.05 11.67
N VAL A 444 7.27 13.23 11.86
CA VAL A 444 6.58 14.40 12.41
C VAL A 444 5.48 14.88 11.47
N ALA A 445 5.72 14.85 10.16
CA ALA A 445 4.69 15.17 9.16
C ALA A 445 3.51 14.19 9.26
N ALA A 446 3.78 12.88 9.32
CA ALA A 446 2.75 11.85 9.40
C ALA A 446 1.87 11.97 10.66
N VAL A 447 2.46 12.19 11.85
CA VAL A 447 1.68 12.37 13.09
C VAL A 447 0.92 13.70 13.12
N GLN A 448 1.40 14.72 12.41
CA GLN A 448 0.69 16.00 12.28
C GLN A 448 -0.50 15.88 11.30
N GLU A 449 -0.30 15.24 10.15
CA GLU A 449 -1.36 14.94 9.18
C GLU A 449 -2.45 14.05 9.80
N ALA A 450 -2.05 13.12 10.68
CA ALA A 450 -2.94 12.31 11.50
C ALA A 450 -3.70 13.09 12.59
N GLY A 451 -3.42 14.38 12.77
CA GLY A 451 -3.99 15.21 13.83
C GLY A 451 -3.51 14.88 15.25
N LEU A 452 -2.52 13.99 15.39
CA LEU A 452 -2.00 13.52 16.68
C LEU A 452 -1.16 14.59 17.38
N VAL A 453 -0.43 15.41 16.61
CA VAL A 453 0.44 16.48 17.09
C VAL A 453 0.12 17.79 16.37
N ASN A 454 -0.02 18.88 17.13
CA ASN A 454 -0.28 20.23 16.58
C ASN A 454 0.90 21.20 16.75
N GLY A 455 1.99 20.79 17.41
CA GLY A 455 3.06 21.69 17.83
C GLY A 455 2.63 22.64 18.96
N TYR A 456 3.45 23.66 19.21
CA TYR A 456 3.19 24.70 20.19
C TYR A 456 2.62 25.95 19.50
N GLU A 457 2.10 26.89 20.29
CA GLU A 457 1.47 28.13 19.77
C GLU A 457 2.43 29.00 18.96
N ASP A 458 3.74 28.87 19.19
CA ASP A 458 4.76 29.53 18.38
C ASP A 458 5.01 28.79 17.05
N GLY A 459 4.35 27.68 16.74
CA GLY A 459 4.58 26.92 15.52
C GLY A 459 5.88 26.11 15.51
N SER A 460 6.46 25.84 16.69
CA SER A 460 7.54 24.87 16.87
C SER A 460 7.01 23.48 17.25
N PHE A 461 7.84 22.46 17.11
CA PHE A 461 7.57 21.09 17.55
C PHE A 461 8.42 20.67 18.77
N HIS A 462 9.58 21.29 18.97
CA HIS A 462 10.60 20.92 19.96
C HIS A 462 11.06 19.45 19.85
N PRO A 463 11.63 19.01 18.71
CA PRO A 463 11.91 17.60 18.43
C PRO A 463 12.85 16.94 19.44
N ASN A 464 13.81 17.68 20.01
CA ASN A 464 14.82 17.17 20.93
C ASN A 464 14.43 17.27 22.41
N ALA A 465 13.27 17.85 22.74
CA ALA A 465 12.79 17.90 24.11
C ALA A 465 12.26 16.52 24.54
N ASP A 466 12.51 16.14 25.79
CA ASP A 466 11.91 14.94 26.37
C ASP A 466 10.39 15.09 26.41
N ILE A 467 9.67 14.03 26.04
CA ILE A 467 8.21 14.03 26.09
C ILE A 467 7.72 13.80 27.52
N SER A 468 6.94 14.75 28.04
CA SER A 468 6.31 14.62 29.34
C SER A 468 5.14 13.63 29.32
N ARG A 469 4.80 13.06 30.48
CA ARG A 469 3.67 12.12 30.62
C ARG A 469 2.32 12.75 30.23
N GLN A 470 2.11 14.04 30.49
CA GLN A 470 0.87 14.71 30.10
C GLN A 470 0.79 14.97 28.58
N GLU A 471 1.90 15.24 27.91
CA GLU A 471 1.93 15.36 26.44
C GLU A 471 1.70 14.00 25.77
N LEU A 472 2.31 12.95 26.33
CA LEU A 472 2.06 11.57 25.93
C LEU A 472 0.56 11.23 26.05
N ALA A 473 -0.09 11.59 27.16
CA ALA A 473 -1.51 11.37 27.36
C ALA A 473 -2.38 12.07 26.29
N VAL A 474 -2.03 13.31 25.92
CA VAL A 474 -2.72 14.06 24.86
C VAL A 474 -2.65 13.32 23.54
N ILE A 475 -1.45 12.91 23.13
CA ILE A 475 -1.24 12.20 21.87
C ILE A 475 -2.03 10.88 21.88
N LEU A 476 -1.90 10.08 22.93
CA LEU A 476 -2.59 8.79 23.03
C LEU A 476 -4.11 8.91 23.07
N SER A 477 -4.66 9.94 23.71
CA SER A 477 -6.12 10.20 23.68
C SER A 477 -6.61 10.43 22.25
N LYS A 478 -5.82 11.13 21.43
CA LYS A 478 -6.11 11.35 20.01
C LYS A 478 -5.96 10.06 19.20
N VAL A 479 -4.97 9.22 19.53
CA VAL A 479 -4.81 7.91 18.87
C VAL A 479 -5.98 6.99 19.19
N LEU A 480 -6.46 6.95 20.44
CA LEU A 480 -7.66 6.18 20.80
C LEU A 480 -8.87 6.62 19.98
N LYS A 481 -9.05 7.94 19.79
CA LYS A 481 -10.09 8.49 18.92
C LYS A 481 -9.89 8.12 17.44
N LEU A 482 -8.67 8.21 16.92
CA LEU A 482 -8.32 7.88 15.54
C LEU A 482 -8.63 6.40 15.21
N LEU A 483 -8.38 5.51 16.18
CA LEU A 483 -8.59 4.07 16.05
C LEU A 483 -9.99 3.60 16.49
N ASP A 484 -10.89 4.53 16.82
CA ASP A 484 -12.22 4.27 17.36
C ASP A 484 -12.21 3.28 18.55
N VAL A 485 -11.18 3.37 19.39
CA VAL A 485 -11.07 2.56 20.60
C VAL A 485 -11.97 3.17 21.66
N THR A 486 -13.17 2.61 21.77
CA THR A 486 -14.12 2.99 22.83
C THR A 486 -13.51 2.67 24.20
N SER A 487 -13.62 3.62 25.13
CA SER A 487 -13.23 3.37 26.52
C SER A 487 -14.13 2.27 27.07
N ALA A 488 -13.56 1.14 27.46
CA ALA A 488 -14.31 0.08 28.12
C ALA A 488 -15.09 0.68 29.31
N GLN A 489 -16.36 0.29 29.49
CA GLN A 489 -17.17 0.77 30.61
C GLN A 489 -16.67 0.22 31.96
N GLY A 490 -15.74 0.96 32.58
CA GLY A 490 -15.45 1.06 34.02
C GLY A 490 -14.90 -0.18 34.76
N PRO A 491 -14.46 -0.03 36.05
CA PRO A 491 -14.46 1.17 36.88
C PRO A 491 -13.04 1.60 37.35
N LYS A 492 -12.75 2.91 37.29
CA LYS A 492 -12.16 3.72 38.37
C LYS A 492 -11.86 5.11 37.82
N HIS A 493 -12.70 6.08 38.17
CA HIS A 493 -12.22 7.45 38.20
C HIS A 493 -11.08 7.49 39.22
N VAL A 494 -9.85 7.57 38.74
CA VAL A 494 -8.68 7.65 39.60
C VAL A 494 -8.48 9.13 39.94
N THR A 495 -8.73 9.48 41.19
CA THR A 495 -8.38 10.82 41.67
C THR A 495 -6.88 10.88 41.92
N TYR A 496 -6.21 11.73 41.14
CA TYR A 496 -4.78 11.99 41.30
C TYR A 496 -4.55 13.13 42.30
N GLY A 497 -3.69 12.89 43.30
CA GLY A 497 -3.33 13.89 44.32
C GLY A 497 -2.57 15.09 43.74
N ASP A 498 -2.00 14.96 42.55
CA ASP A 498 -1.32 16.00 41.79
C ASP A 498 -2.18 16.56 40.63
N ALA A 499 -3.49 16.28 40.59
CA ALA A 499 -4.38 16.89 39.59
C ALA A 499 -4.29 18.43 39.47
N PRO A 500 -4.03 19.21 40.54
CA PRO A 500 -3.80 20.65 40.42
C PRO A 500 -2.60 21.07 39.57
N SER A 501 -1.60 20.19 39.34
CA SER A 501 -0.44 20.49 38.50
C SER A 501 -0.63 20.13 37.02
N PHE A 502 -1.82 19.60 36.64
CA PHE A 502 -2.10 19.24 35.26
C PHE A 502 -2.27 20.49 34.40
N ALA A 503 -1.57 20.54 33.26
CA ALA A 503 -1.80 21.59 32.28
C ALA A 503 -3.24 21.54 31.75
N GLY A 504 -3.84 22.70 31.49
CA GLY A 504 -5.24 22.80 31.06
C GLY A 504 -5.56 21.95 29.83
N PHE A 505 -4.65 21.93 28.85
CA PHE A 505 -4.79 21.15 27.62
C PHE A 505 -4.73 19.63 27.82
N ALA A 506 -4.23 19.13 28.95
CA ALA A 506 -3.99 17.71 29.18
C ALA A 506 -5.02 17.05 30.10
N LYS A 507 -5.85 17.82 30.83
CA LYS A 507 -6.74 17.28 31.87
C LYS A 507 -7.68 16.19 31.35
N GLU A 508 -8.39 16.47 30.26
CA GLU A 508 -9.31 15.51 29.65
C GLU A 508 -8.54 14.31 29.08
N SER A 509 -7.42 14.55 28.38
CA SER A 509 -6.61 13.47 27.83
C SER A 509 -6.04 12.53 28.90
N ILE A 510 -5.58 13.06 30.04
CA ILE A 510 -5.14 12.27 31.19
C ILE A 510 -6.29 11.37 31.67
N GLN A 511 -7.49 11.93 31.82
CA GLN A 511 -8.66 11.15 32.19
C GLN A 511 -8.94 10.05 31.16
N THR A 512 -8.95 10.35 29.86
CA THR A 512 -9.20 9.36 28.79
C THR A 512 -8.19 8.21 28.81
N VAL A 513 -6.89 8.50 28.95
CA VAL A 513 -5.86 7.43 28.98
C VAL A 513 -5.90 6.62 30.28
N THR A 514 -6.37 7.22 31.38
CA THR A 514 -6.58 6.52 32.65
C THR A 514 -7.82 5.63 32.60
N ASP A 515 -8.94 6.15 32.11
CA ASP A 515 -10.21 5.42 32.03
C ASP A 515 -10.13 4.27 31.02
N SER A 516 -9.35 4.43 29.95
CA SER A 516 -9.02 3.33 29.03
C SER A 516 -8.03 2.31 29.62
N GLY A 517 -7.41 2.59 30.77
CA GLY A 517 -6.37 1.76 31.40
C GLY A 517 -5.05 1.75 30.62
N LEU A 518 -4.85 2.72 29.72
CA LEU A 518 -3.67 2.82 28.87
C LEU A 518 -2.48 3.44 29.60
N MET A 519 -2.74 4.42 30.47
CA MET A 519 -1.75 5.02 31.35
C MET A 519 -2.25 5.02 32.80
N ASN A 520 -1.36 4.62 33.70
CA ASN A 520 -1.63 4.62 35.14
C ASN A 520 -0.70 5.61 35.86
N GLY A 521 -1.17 6.08 37.01
CA GLY A 521 -0.30 6.79 37.96
C GLY A 521 0.38 5.82 38.92
N GLN A 522 1.17 6.38 39.82
CA GLN A 522 1.94 5.66 40.82
C GLN A 522 1.62 6.17 42.22
N VAL A 523 1.66 5.29 43.21
CA VAL A 523 1.47 5.68 44.62
C VAL A 523 2.77 6.31 45.12
N ILE A 524 2.72 7.61 45.43
CA ILE A 524 3.83 8.38 46.01
C ILE A 524 3.35 8.96 47.34
N ALA A 525 4.05 8.63 48.43
CA ALA A 525 3.70 9.08 49.77
C ALA A 525 2.22 8.80 50.15
N GLY A 526 1.72 7.62 49.78
CA GLY A 526 0.34 7.20 50.06
C GLY A 526 -0.74 7.82 49.16
N GLN A 527 -0.37 8.68 48.21
CA GLN A 527 -1.30 9.27 47.25
C GLN A 527 -1.03 8.74 45.84
N GLN A 528 -2.10 8.44 45.11
CA GLN A 528 -2.00 8.13 43.69
C GLN A 528 -1.65 9.43 42.94
N LYS A 529 -0.53 9.45 42.23
CA LYS A 529 -0.04 10.61 41.46
C LYS A 529 0.19 10.25 40.01
N PHE A 530 -0.20 11.12 39.08
CA PHE A 530 0.01 10.89 37.65
C PHE A 530 1.43 11.27 37.20
N ASP A 531 2.06 12.23 37.88
CA ASP A 531 3.34 12.84 37.53
C ASP A 531 3.31 13.47 36.13
N PRO A 532 2.54 14.57 35.92
CA PRO A 532 2.25 15.09 34.58
C PRO A 532 3.47 15.64 33.84
N THR A 533 4.45 16.19 34.56
CA THR A 533 5.65 16.81 33.99
C THR A 533 6.84 15.86 33.91
N GLY A 534 6.73 14.65 34.46
CA GLY A 534 7.80 13.65 34.41
C GLY A 534 8.11 13.25 32.97
N ALA A 535 9.41 13.13 32.65
CA ALA A 535 9.88 12.65 31.35
C ALA A 535 9.55 11.16 31.17
N THR A 536 9.14 10.78 29.96
CA THR A 536 8.76 9.39 29.64
C THR A 536 10.00 8.57 29.28
N THR A 537 10.17 7.40 29.89
CA THR A 537 11.23 6.44 29.55
C THR A 537 10.84 5.57 28.34
N ARG A 538 11.84 5.00 27.66
CA ARG A 538 11.64 4.10 26.51
C ARG A 538 10.80 2.87 26.86
N GLU A 539 11.05 2.24 28.00
CA GLU A 539 10.23 1.10 28.48
C GLU A 539 8.76 1.48 28.73
N ALA A 540 8.50 2.70 29.22
CA ALA A 540 7.14 3.19 29.43
C ALA A 540 6.45 3.42 28.08
N ALA A 541 7.15 4.01 27.10
CA ALA A 541 6.63 4.19 25.75
C ALA A 541 6.33 2.84 25.08
N ALA A 542 7.21 1.84 25.20
CA ALA A 542 6.99 0.49 24.66
C ALA A 542 5.76 -0.19 25.28
N MET A 543 5.65 -0.14 26.62
CA MET A 543 4.51 -0.72 27.32
C MET A 543 3.20 -0.10 26.84
N VAL A 544 3.12 1.22 26.78
CA VAL A 544 1.90 1.92 26.42
C VAL A 544 1.53 1.70 24.95
N LEU A 545 2.50 1.71 24.03
CA LEU A 545 2.25 1.41 22.62
C LEU A 545 1.79 -0.04 22.44
N TYR A 546 2.39 -1.01 23.12
CA TYR A 546 1.92 -2.40 23.08
C TYR A 546 0.48 -2.53 23.56
N SER A 547 0.16 -1.95 24.73
CA SER A 547 -1.19 -1.97 25.28
C SER A 547 -2.21 -1.27 24.39
N LEU A 548 -1.82 -0.17 23.73
CA LEU A 548 -2.65 0.53 22.75
C LEU A 548 -2.99 -0.40 21.57
N LEU A 549 -1.98 -1.03 20.96
CA LEU A 549 -2.18 -1.91 19.81
C LEU A 549 -3.06 -3.12 20.14
N GLN A 550 -2.93 -3.68 21.35
CA GLN A 550 -3.82 -4.76 21.81
C GLN A 550 -5.26 -4.28 22.00
N LYS A 551 -5.46 -3.12 22.65
CA LYS A 551 -6.79 -2.53 22.86
C LYS A 551 -7.47 -2.16 21.55
N ALA A 552 -6.70 -1.76 20.56
CA ALA A 552 -7.17 -1.49 19.21
C ALA A 552 -7.32 -2.76 18.34
N HIS A 553 -7.03 -3.95 18.89
CA HIS A 553 -7.04 -5.22 18.17
C HIS A 553 -6.16 -5.21 16.90
N LEU A 554 -5.12 -4.38 16.88
CA LEU A 554 -4.15 -4.28 15.79
C LEU A 554 -3.03 -5.33 15.93
N ILE A 555 -2.84 -5.88 17.14
CA ILE A 555 -2.00 -7.04 17.43
C ILE A 555 -2.73 -7.95 18.42
N ASN A 556 -2.30 -9.21 18.54
CA ASN A 556 -2.79 -10.17 19.52
C ASN A 556 -1.67 -10.82 20.34
#